data_AF-A0A2D8LZM4-F1
#
_entry.id   AF-A0A2D8LZM4-F1
#
_cell.length_a   1.000
_cell.length_b   1.000
_cell.length_c   1.000
_cell.angle_alpha   90.00
_cell.angle_beta   90.00
_cell.angle_gamma   90.00
#
_symmetry.space_group_name_H-M   'P 1'
#
loop_
_entity.id
_entity.type
_entity.pdbx_description
1 polymer ?
#
loop_
_entity_poly.entity_id
_entity_poly.type
_entity_poly.pdbx_seq_one_letter_code
_entity_poly.pdbx_strand_id
1 'polypeptide(L)' 'MSPSIWQILIVVALIMLLFGAGKLPRIMGDMAEGIKSFKRGMRDEEENASPQKADKAPGPKDTLN' A
#
# COMPACT_ATOMS: atom_id res chain seq x y z
N MET A 1 19.21 -15.67 -22.94
CA MET A 1 17.97 -15.17 -23.57
C MET A 1 17.07 -14.68 -22.44
N SER A 2 17.28 -13.45 -21.95
CA SER A 2 16.47 -12.89 -20.88
C SER A 2 15.12 -12.47 -21.45
N PRO A 3 13.98 -12.73 -20.78
CA PRO A 3 12.71 -12.21 -21.22
C PRO A 3 12.75 -10.69 -21.13
N SER A 4 12.86 -10.04 -22.29
CA SER A 4 12.79 -8.59 -22.38
C SER A 4 11.44 -8.12 -21.87
N ILE A 5 11.43 -6.96 -21.19
CA ILE A 5 10.22 -6.29 -20.67
C ILE A 5 9.09 -6.23 -21.72
N TRP A 6 9.45 -6.14 -23.00
CA TRP A 6 8.54 -6.20 -24.14
C TRP A 6 7.68 -7.48 -24.23
N GLN A 7 8.22 -8.65 -23.89
CA GLN A 7 7.45 -9.91 -23.89
C GLN A 7 6.44 -9.94 -22.74
N ILE A 8 6.83 -9.44 -21.57
CA ILE A 8 5.97 -9.40 -20.38
C ILE A 8 4.76 -8.51 -20.63
N LEU A 9 4.94 -7.34 -21.28
CA LEU A 9 3.83 -6.45 -21.64
C LEU A 9 2.80 -7.13 -22.55
N ILE A 10 3.25 -7.89 -23.55
CA ILE A 10 2.37 -8.61 -24.49
C ILE A 10 1.55 -9.68 -23.74
N VAL A 11 2.19 -10.42 -22.84
CA VAL A 11 1.52 -11.45 -22.03
C VAL A 11 0.48 -10.81 -21.09
N VAL A 12 0.82 -9.71 -20.44
CA VAL A 12 -0.10 -8.98 -19.56
C VAL A 12 -1.29 -8.43 -20.35
N ALA A 13 -1.07 -7.93 -21.56
CA ALA A 13 -2.16 -7.45 -22.43
C ALA A 13 -3.14 -8.58 -22.81
N LEU A 14 -2.64 -9.78 -23.10
CA LEU A 14 -3.49 -10.95 -23.36
C LEU A 14 -4.31 -11.35 -22.14
N ILE A 15 -3.70 -11.38 -20.96
CA ILE A 15 -4.41 -11.67 -19.70
C ILE A 15 -5.47 -10.59 -19.45
N MET A 16 -5.16 -9.31 -19.69
CA MET A 16 -6.12 -8.22 -19.56
C MET A 16 -7.31 -8.36 -20.51
N LEU A 17 -7.10 -8.84 -21.74
CA LEU A 17 -8.17 -9.06 -22.71
C LEU A 17 -9.06 -10.27 -22.33
N LEU A 18 -8.46 -11.35 -21.81
CA LEU A 18 -9.18 -12.56 -21.39
C LEU A 18 -9.98 -12.36 -20.10
N PHE A 19 -9.38 -11.68 -19.12
CA PHE A 19 -10.01 -11.43 -17.82
C PHE A 19 -10.86 -10.15 -17.80
N GLY A 20 -10.60 -9.23 -18.74
CA GLY A 20 -11.23 -7.93 -18.85
C GLY A 20 -10.69 -6.91 -17.83
N ALA A 21 -10.70 -5.63 -18.22
CA ALA A 21 -10.25 -4.52 -17.38
C ALA A 21 -11.10 -4.29 -16.11
N GLY A 22 -12.28 -4.91 -16.00
CA GLY A 22 -13.15 -4.79 -14.83
C GLY A 22 -12.85 -5.76 -13.68
N LYS A 23 -12.28 -6.95 -13.97
CA LYS A 23 -11.98 -7.94 -12.91
C LYS A 23 -10.67 -7.66 -12.19
N LEU A 24 -9.66 -7.18 -12.92
CA LEU A 24 -8.33 -6.95 -12.35
C LEU A 24 -8.31 -5.88 -11.24
N PRO A 25 -8.95 -4.70 -11.37
CA PRO A 25 -8.95 -3.68 -10.32
C PRO A 25 -9.69 -4.11 -9.06
N ARG A 26 -10.76 -4.91 -9.19
CA ARG A 26 -11.53 -5.40 -8.05
C ARG A 26 -10.71 -6.37 -7.20
N ILE A 27 -10.07 -7.35 -7.85
CA ILE A 27 -9.23 -8.35 -7.17
C ILE A 27 -7.97 -7.69 -6.59
N MET A 28 -7.37 -6.75 -7.33
CA MET A 28 -6.22 -5.99 -6.83
C MET A 28 -6.58 -5.07 -5.67
N GLY A 29 -7.81 -4.52 -5.64
CA GLY A 29 -8.33 -3.76 -4.50
C GLY A 29 -8.39 -4.61 -3.23
N ASP A 30 -9.01 -5.79 -3.31
CA ASP A 30 -9.13 -6.73 -2.18
C ASP A 30 -7.74 -7.21 -1.70
N MET A 31 -6.84 -7.51 -2.62
CA MET A 31 -5.44 -7.87 -2.28
C MET A 31 -4.66 -6.69 -1.68
N ALA A 32 -4.85 -5.47 -2.21
CA ALA A 32 -4.16 -4.29 -1.70
C ALA A 32 -4.59 -3.95 -0.27
N GLU A 33 -5.85 -4.15 0.08
CA GLU A 33 -6.35 -3.95 1.44
C GLU A 33 -5.75 -4.97 2.43
N GLY A 34 -5.62 -6.23 2.02
CA GLY A 34 -4.93 -7.27 2.78
C GLY A 34 -3.44 -6.96 3.01
N ILE A 35 -2.72 -6.58 1.93
CA ILE A 35 -1.30 -6.20 2.01
C ILE A 35 -1.11 -4.92 2.84
N LYS A 36 -2.03 -3.95 2.74
CA LYS A 36 -1.99 -2.70 3.52
C LYS A 36 -2.19 -2.96 5.01
N SER A 37 -3.12 -3.84 5.37
CA SER A 37 -3.36 -4.25 6.75
C SER A 37 -2.18 -5.04 7.31
N PHE A 38 -1.61 -5.94 6.52
CA PHE A 38 -0.39 -6.68 6.88
C PHE A 38 0.81 -5.74 7.10
N LYS A 39 1.02 -4.79 6.19
CA LYS A 39 2.09 -3.78 6.32
C LYS A 39 1.88 -2.83 7.50
N ARG A 40 0.63 -2.51 7.83
CA ARG A 40 0.30 -1.72 9.03
C ARG A 40 0.54 -2.50 10.31
N GLY A 41 0.06 -3.74 10.40
CA GLY A 41 0.31 -4.61 11.56
C GLY A 41 1.79 -4.82 11.83
N MET A 42 2.58 -5.10 10.78
CA MET A 42 4.02 -5.28 10.92
C MET A 42 4.76 -3.99 11.31
N ARG A 43 4.29 -2.82 10.84
CA ARG A 43 4.81 -1.52 11.29
C ARG A 43 4.40 -1.19 12.71
N ASP A 44 3.20 -1.57 13.15
CA ASP A 44 2.77 -1.39 14.54
C ASP A 44 3.59 -2.29 15.47
N GLU A 45 3.98 -3.49 15.05
CA GLU A 45 4.89 -4.36 15.82
C GLU A 45 6.32 -3.81 15.86
N GLU A 46 6.83 -3.23 14.76
CA GLU A 46 8.12 -2.52 14.75
C GLU A 46 8.09 -1.19 15.54
N GLU A 47 6.97 -0.45 15.50
CA GLU A 47 6.79 0.85 16.17
C GLU A 47 6.47 0.68 17.67
N ASN A 48 5.80 -0.41 18.08
CA ASN A 48 5.66 -0.75 19.50
C ASN A 48 6.98 -1.21 20.16
N ALA A 49 8.04 -1.45 19.37
CA ALA A 49 9.40 -1.63 19.87
C ALA A 49 10.18 -0.29 20.01
N SER A 50 9.57 0.87 19.74
CA SER A 50 10.16 2.19 20.00
C SER A 50 9.11 3.23 20.38
N PRO A 51 9.11 3.75 21.62
CA PRO A 51 8.17 4.79 21.98
C PRO A 51 8.64 6.08 21.31
N GLN A 52 7.97 6.50 20.22
CA GLN A 52 7.79 7.90 19.79
C GLN A 52 7.42 7.97 18.29
N LYS A 53 6.17 8.34 17.99
CA LYS A 53 5.83 9.69 17.47
C LYS A 53 4.33 9.78 17.19
N ALA A 54 3.60 10.24 18.20
CA ALA A 54 2.41 11.04 18.01
C ALA A 54 2.53 12.31 18.86
N ASP A 55 3.63 13.05 18.66
CA ASP A 55 3.70 14.47 19.01
C ASP A 55 2.84 15.23 17.98
N LYS A 56 1.51 15.06 18.09
CA LYS A 56 0.60 16.10 17.66
C LYS A 56 0.70 17.18 18.72
N ALA A 57 1.55 18.17 18.44
CA ALA A 57 1.57 19.44 19.13
C ALA A 57 0.14 19.94 19.39
N PRO A 58 -0.31 20.05 20.65
CA PRO A 58 -1.29 21.03 21.01
C PRO A 58 -0.48 22.30 21.30
N GLY A 59 -0.40 23.22 20.34
CA GLY A 59 0.19 24.53 20.59
C GLY A 59 -0.54 25.17 21.76
N PRO A 60 0.09 25.38 22.93
CA PRO A 60 -0.51 26.14 24.01
C PRO A 60 -0.38 27.60 23.59
N LYS A 61 -1.46 28.20 23.10
CA LYS A 61 -1.57 29.64 22.91
C LYS A 61 -2.65 30.24 23.80
N ASP A 62 -2.68 29.80 25.05
CA ASP A 62 -3.52 30.39 26.07
C ASP A 62 -2.66 30.84 27.26
N THR A 63 -2.76 32.14 27.53
CA THR A 63 -2.50 32.81 28.81
C THR A 63 -1.05 33.07 29.22
N LEU A 64 -0.57 34.29 29.01
CA LEU A 64 0.27 34.96 30.01
C LEU A 64 0.04 36.48 29.99
N ASN A 65 -0.59 36.95 31.06
CA ASN A 65 -0.44 38.31 31.59
C ASN A 65 0.96 38.46 32.17
#